data_AF-A0A2T7BAK1-F1
#
_entry.id   AF-A0A2T7BAK1-F1
#
_cell.length_a   1.000
_cell.length_b   1.000
_cell.length_c   1.000
_cell.angle_alpha   90.00
_cell.angle_beta   90.00
_cell.angle_gamma   90.00
#
_symmetry.space_group_name_H-M   'P 1'
#
loop_
_entity.id
_entity.type
_entity.pdbx_description
1 polymer ?
#
loop_
_entity_poly.entity_id
_entity_poly.type
_entity_poly.pdbx_seq_one_letter_code
_entity_poly.pdbx_strand_id
1 'polypeptide(L)'
;MSLTAASFRPCVVIPCYNHGSLIEKVLQRLAPFALPCFIIDDGSDETTRAALDELPQRYPSLTLVRLARNSGKGIAVMEGLRHVAQQGFTHAVQVDADGQHAIEDIPAFLSLAQRHPDALISGHPVYDASMPRARRYGRWVTHVWVWIETLSLSLKDSMCGFRVYPIAPTLALAQRHPPGKRMDFDTEIMVRLYWRGHPTYFIPTRVTYPQDGISHFDALRDNCRISWMHTRLFFGMLPRAPGLLWRRRQQHWARQKERKGLLGMRIMIAVWRLLGRGAFDALLRPVVAVYWLSAGEARQASRQWLSRVQQTLAMRQQDAPEPLSSYRHFLRFGEAMLNKIASWRGELRPGSEVVISPQAQEAIAETPQRGRLLLASHLGDVEACRALAERHGNLVINALVFSENAQRFKQIMEEVAPRAGVNLISVTDIGPDTAMLLKEKLDRGEWVAIVGDRIAVNPQRGGQWRVIWSAFMGQPAPFPQGPFILAAALRCPVDLVFALHLKGKLHLFLEPFADPLKLPRGQREQGLQDAVDHYAARLEHYALQAPLEWFNFYDFWRLPDAADDRKKES
;
A
#
# COMPACT_ATOMS: atom_id res chain seq x y z
N MET A 1 -21.59 -19.31 -27.68
CA MET A 1 -22.26 -17.99 -27.67
C MET A 1 -21.52 -17.09 -26.70
N SER A 2 -20.86 -16.07 -27.23
CA SER A 2 -20.04 -15.11 -26.47
C SER A 2 -20.94 -14.21 -25.62
N LEU A 3 -20.71 -14.16 -24.31
CA LEU A 3 -21.40 -13.24 -23.40
C LEU A 3 -20.96 -11.81 -23.73
N THR A 4 -21.79 -11.07 -24.46
CA THR A 4 -21.65 -9.63 -24.68
C THR A 4 -21.48 -8.92 -23.34
N ALA A 5 -20.40 -8.14 -23.19
CA ALA A 5 -20.21 -7.24 -22.06
C ALA A 5 -21.46 -6.34 -21.92
N ALA A 6 -22.18 -6.47 -20.81
CA ALA A 6 -23.36 -5.65 -20.57
C ALA A 6 -22.95 -4.17 -20.62
N SER A 7 -23.55 -3.40 -21.52
CA SER A 7 -23.26 -1.97 -21.68
C SER A 7 -23.48 -1.23 -20.36
N PHE A 8 -22.50 -0.45 -19.92
CA PHE A 8 -22.60 0.39 -18.72
C PHE A 8 -23.73 1.41 -18.90
N ARG A 9 -24.80 1.28 -18.10
CA ARG A 9 -26.05 2.03 -18.26
C ARG A 9 -26.53 2.48 -16.88
N PRO A 10 -26.02 3.62 -16.38
CA PRO A 10 -26.33 4.12 -15.05
C PRO A 10 -27.65 4.92 -15.01
N CYS A 11 -28.30 4.94 -13.85
CA CYS A 11 -29.43 5.81 -13.53
C CYS A 11 -29.30 6.36 -12.10
N VAL A 12 -30.16 7.30 -11.72
CA VAL A 12 -30.27 7.82 -10.36
C VAL A 12 -31.54 7.28 -9.70
N VAL A 13 -31.44 6.81 -8.46
CA VAL A 13 -32.56 6.36 -7.62
C VAL A 13 -32.60 7.22 -6.36
N ILE A 14 -33.74 7.86 -6.11
CA ILE A 14 -33.92 8.83 -5.02
C ILE A 14 -35.06 8.33 -4.12
N PRO A 15 -34.77 7.69 -2.98
CA PRO A 15 -35.80 7.39 -1.99
C PRO A 15 -36.30 8.70 -1.35
N CYS A 16 -37.61 8.93 -1.37
CA CYS A 16 -38.24 10.13 -0.85
C CYS A 16 -39.34 9.77 0.16
N TYR A 17 -39.30 10.40 1.34
CA TYR A 17 -40.38 10.36 2.31
C TYR A 17 -40.53 11.74 2.95
N ASN A 18 -41.62 12.45 2.67
CA ASN A 18 -41.91 13.79 3.20
C ASN A 18 -40.83 14.86 2.92
N HIS A 19 -40.14 14.79 1.77
CA HIS A 19 -39.10 15.73 1.33
C HIS A 19 -39.51 16.54 0.09
N GLY A 20 -40.81 16.74 -0.14
CA GLY A 20 -41.36 17.34 -1.37
C GLY A 20 -40.84 18.74 -1.72
N SER A 21 -40.47 19.56 -0.74
CA SER A 21 -39.92 20.90 -0.97
C SER A 21 -38.43 20.93 -1.31
N LEU A 22 -37.69 19.85 -1.01
CA LEU A 22 -36.24 19.76 -1.22
C LEU A 22 -35.89 19.00 -2.50
N ILE A 23 -36.76 18.07 -2.92
CA ILE A 23 -36.52 17.20 -4.07
C ILE A 23 -36.32 17.98 -5.38
N GLU A 24 -37.05 19.08 -5.61
CA GLU A 24 -36.89 19.89 -6.82
C GLU A 24 -35.49 20.52 -6.90
N LYS A 25 -34.94 20.99 -5.78
CA LYS A 25 -33.56 21.50 -5.72
C LYS A 25 -32.53 20.41 -6.01
N VAL A 26 -32.78 19.18 -5.55
CA VAL A 26 -31.93 18.03 -5.87
C VAL A 26 -31.99 17.72 -7.37
N LEU A 27 -33.19 17.71 -7.98
CA LEU A 27 -33.37 17.48 -9.41
C LEU A 27 -32.70 18.57 -10.27
N GLN A 28 -32.80 19.84 -9.90
CA GLN A 28 -32.11 20.94 -10.60
C GLN A 28 -30.59 20.73 -10.62
N ARG A 29 -30.00 20.30 -9.50
CA ARG A 29 -28.57 19.98 -9.42
C ARG A 29 -28.20 18.70 -10.19
N LEU A 30 -29.14 17.77 -10.38
CA LEU A 30 -28.93 16.53 -11.15
C LEU A 30 -29.07 16.73 -12.66
N ALA A 31 -29.85 17.71 -13.11
CA ALA A 31 -30.13 17.97 -14.52
C ALA A 31 -28.87 18.03 -15.42
N PRO A 32 -27.74 18.66 -15.01
CA PRO A 32 -26.53 18.71 -15.82
C PRO A 32 -25.91 17.34 -16.16
N PHE A 33 -26.19 16.29 -15.39
CA PHE A 33 -25.64 14.95 -15.64
C PHE A 33 -26.41 14.17 -16.71
N ALA A 34 -27.59 14.64 -17.11
CA ALA A 34 -28.45 14.01 -18.12
C ALA A 34 -28.73 12.51 -17.86
N LEU A 35 -28.84 12.11 -16.59
CA LEU A 35 -29.13 10.74 -16.18
C LEU A 35 -30.64 10.51 -16.00
N PRO A 36 -31.17 9.34 -16.39
CA PRO A 36 -32.53 8.94 -16.01
C PRO A 36 -32.67 8.92 -14.48
N CYS A 37 -33.69 9.58 -13.97
CA CYS A 37 -33.92 9.72 -12.53
C CYS A 37 -35.20 8.99 -12.12
N PHE A 38 -35.13 8.27 -11.00
CA PHE A 38 -36.25 7.52 -10.45
C PHE A 38 -36.49 7.98 -9.01
N ILE A 39 -37.60 8.67 -8.77
CA ILE A 39 -38.02 8.98 -7.40
C ILE A 39 -38.88 7.84 -6.89
N ILE A 40 -38.50 7.29 -5.73
CA ILE A 40 -39.28 6.27 -5.04
C ILE A 40 -39.95 6.93 -3.83
N ASP A 41 -41.23 7.26 -3.99
CA ASP A 41 -42.05 7.80 -2.91
C ASP A 41 -42.43 6.68 -1.93
N ASP A 42 -41.81 6.70 -0.74
CA ASP A 42 -42.03 5.74 0.34
C ASP A 42 -43.29 6.09 1.16
N GLY A 43 -44.41 6.32 0.48
CA GLY A 43 -45.69 6.63 1.08
C GLY A 43 -45.73 7.97 1.83
N SER A 44 -45.27 9.04 1.19
CA SER A 44 -45.30 10.40 1.74
C SER A 44 -46.73 10.92 1.97
N ASP A 45 -46.84 12.03 2.71
CA ASP A 45 -48.08 12.77 2.92
C ASP A 45 -48.63 13.42 1.64
N GLU A 46 -49.88 13.90 1.71
CA GLU A 46 -50.59 14.44 0.54
C GLU A 46 -49.93 15.69 -0.03
N THR A 47 -49.35 16.54 0.83
CA THR A 47 -48.61 17.74 0.42
C THR A 47 -47.36 17.39 -0.38
N THR A 48 -46.59 16.38 0.06
CA THR A 48 -45.43 15.89 -0.69
C THR A 48 -45.85 15.19 -1.97
N ARG A 49 -46.93 14.40 -1.96
CA ARG A 49 -47.44 13.72 -3.16
C ARG A 49 -47.83 14.69 -4.26
N ALA A 50 -48.58 15.75 -3.91
CA ALA A 50 -48.94 16.81 -4.84
C ALA A 50 -47.70 17.47 -5.45
N ALA A 51 -46.69 17.79 -4.63
CA ALA A 51 -45.42 18.33 -5.11
C ALA A 51 -44.67 17.37 -6.06
N LEU A 52 -44.70 16.06 -5.77
CA LEU A 52 -44.06 15.04 -6.61
C LEU A 52 -44.77 14.82 -7.95
N ASP A 53 -46.10 14.96 -8.00
CA ASP A 53 -46.91 14.75 -9.22
C ASP A 53 -46.62 15.77 -10.33
N GLU A 54 -46.19 16.98 -9.96
CA GLU A 54 -45.84 18.02 -10.94
C GLU A 54 -44.45 17.79 -11.58
N LEU A 55 -43.56 17.04 -10.93
CA LEU A 55 -42.16 16.94 -11.35
C LEU A 55 -41.95 16.20 -12.68
N PRO A 56 -42.63 15.07 -12.99
CA PRO A 56 -42.45 14.38 -14.28
C PRO A 56 -42.79 15.26 -15.49
N GLN A 57 -43.69 16.24 -15.33
CA GLN A 57 -44.01 17.21 -16.40
C GLN A 57 -42.86 18.20 -16.64
N ARG A 58 -42.13 18.57 -15.59
CA ARG A 58 -41.00 19.51 -15.66
C ARG A 58 -39.68 18.83 -16.03
N TYR A 59 -39.53 17.54 -15.71
CA TYR A 59 -38.31 16.76 -15.93
C TYR A 59 -38.63 15.49 -16.74
N PRO A 60 -38.55 15.51 -18.08
CA PRO A 60 -38.95 14.38 -18.92
C PRO A 60 -38.18 13.07 -18.69
N SER A 61 -36.96 13.14 -18.13
CA SER A 61 -36.14 11.98 -17.77
C SER A 61 -36.44 11.42 -16.37
N LEU A 62 -37.44 11.97 -15.68
CA LEU A 62 -37.87 11.56 -14.35
C LEU A 62 -39.01 10.54 -14.42
N THR A 63 -38.87 9.45 -13.68
CA THR A 63 -39.95 8.49 -13.41
C THR A 63 -40.27 8.52 -11.92
N LEU A 64 -41.57 8.64 -11.59
CA LEU A 64 -42.07 8.57 -10.22
C LEU A 64 -42.63 7.17 -9.95
N VAL A 65 -42.16 6.52 -8.89
CA VAL A 65 -42.65 5.22 -8.41
C VAL A 65 -43.20 5.41 -7.00
N ARG A 66 -44.43 4.95 -6.76
CA ARG A 66 -45.14 5.13 -5.48
C ARG A 66 -45.29 3.83 -4.70
N LEU A 67 -44.94 3.88 -3.42
CA LEU A 67 -45.24 2.83 -2.45
C LEU A 67 -46.49 3.20 -1.65
N ALA A 68 -47.34 2.21 -1.36
CA ALA A 68 -48.63 2.44 -0.70
C ALA A 68 -48.51 3.00 0.73
N ARG A 69 -47.41 2.70 1.44
CA ARG A 69 -47.16 3.12 2.82
C ARG A 69 -45.66 3.20 3.10
N ASN A 70 -45.28 4.02 4.09
CA ASN A 70 -43.91 4.09 4.60
C ASN A 70 -43.40 2.73 5.05
N SER A 71 -42.46 2.21 4.28
CA SER A 71 -41.83 0.90 4.47
C SER A 71 -40.36 1.02 4.86
N GLY A 72 -39.79 2.22 4.75
CA GLY A 72 -38.45 2.59 5.13
C GLY A 72 -37.50 2.74 3.93
N LYS A 73 -36.46 3.56 4.11
CA LYS A 73 -35.43 3.86 3.09
C LYS A 73 -34.89 2.61 2.39
N GLY A 74 -34.58 1.56 3.15
CA GLY A 74 -34.04 0.32 2.58
C GLY A 74 -35.00 -0.37 1.62
N ILE A 75 -36.30 -0.38 1.93
CA ILE A 75 -37.32 -0.90 1.02
C ILE A 75 -37.44 0.00 -0.21
N ALA A 76 -37.51 1.32 -0.03
CA ALA A 76 -37.61 2.26 -1.14
C ALA A 76 -36.44 2.12 -2.12
N VAL A 77 -35.20 2.05 -1.62
CA VAL A 77 -34.02 1.82 -2.47
C VAL A 77 -34.12 0.47 -3.18
N MET A 78 -34.45 -0.62 -2.49
CA MET A 78 -34.52 -1.95 -3.10
C MET A 78 -35.64 -2.08 -4.13
N GLU A 79 -36.80 -1.44 -3.93
CA GLU A 79 -37.86 -1.36 -4.94
C GLU A 79 -37.40 -0.54 -6.15
N GLY A 80 -36.73 0.59 -5.92
CA GLY A 80 -36.11 1.38 -6.99
C GLY A 80 -35.13 0.55 -7.81
N LEU A 81 -34.20 -0.17 -7.15
CA LEU A 81 -33.24 -1.06 -7.82
C LEU A 81 -33.93 -2.15 -8.65
N ARG A 82 -35.02 -2.75 -8.17
CA ARG A 82 -35.79 -3.74 -8.93
C ARG A 82 -36.46 -3.12 -10.16
N HIS A 83 -37.05 -1.94 -10.00
CA HIS A 83 -37.73 -1.23 -11.07
C HIS A 83 -36.76 -0.87 -12.20
N VAL A 84 -35.60 -0.29 -11.87
CA VAL A 84 -34.60 0.09 -12.88
C VAL A 84 -33.92 -1.13 -13.51
N ALA A 85 -33.78 -2.23 -12.77
CA ALA A 85 -33.27 -3.49 -13.34
C ALA A 85 -34.16 -4.01 -14.48
N GLN A 86 -35.49 -3.93 -14.32
CA GLN A 86 -36.46 -4.35 -15.34
C GLN A 86 -36.37 -3.49 -16.62
N GLN A 87 -35.91 -2.25 -16.50
CA GLN A 87 -35.67 -1.35 -17.63
C GLN A 87 -34.26 -1.49 -18.26
N GLY A 88 -33.47 -2.45 -17.76
CA GLY A 88 -32.14 -2.78 -18.29
C GLY A 88 -31.02 -1.84 -17.84
N PHE A 89 -31.19 -1.13 -16.71
CA PHE A 89 -30.10 -0.39 -16.10
C PHE A 89 -29.14 -1.34 -15.37
N THR A 90 -27.83 -1.05 -15.43
CA THR A 90 -26.80 -1.90 -14.82
C THR A 90 -26.26 -1.33 -13.51
N HIS A 91 -26.33 -0.02 -13.34
CA HIS A 91 -25.85 0.69 -12.15
C HIS A 91 -26.88 1.73 -11.68
N ALA A 92 -27.01 1.89 -10.36
CA ALA A 92 -27.91 2.90 -9.79
C ALA A 92 -27.16 3.77 -8.78
N VAL A 93 -27.16 5.07 -9.02
CA VAL A 93 -26.70 6.09 -8.08
C VAL A 93 -27.81 6.35 -7.07
N GLN A 94 -27.61 5.97 -5.81
CA GLN A 94 -28.48 6.38 -4.71
C GLN A 94 -28.14 7.81 -4.30
N VAL A 95 -29.12 8.71 -4.32
CA VAL A 95 -29.02 10.08 -3.82
C VAL A 95 -30.14 10.28 -2.80
N ASP A 96 -29.82 10.84 -1.62
CA ASP A 96 -30.83 11.13 -0.60
C ASP A 96 -31.61 12.41 -0.96
N ALA A 97 -32.92 12.44 -0.69
CA ALA A 97 -33.82 13.54 -1.05
C ALA A 97 -33.62 14.84 -0.24
N ASP A 98 -32.76 14.82 0.79
CA ASP A 98 -32.49 15.94 1.70
C ASP A 98 -31.45 16.95 1.17
N GLY A 99 -30.77 16.62 0.06
CA GLY A 99 -29.77 17.47 -0.57
C GLY A 99 -28.45 17.61 0.19
N GLN A 100 -28.19 16.78 1.23
CA GLN A 100 -26.98 16.89 2.07
C GLN A 100 -25.68 16.52 1.34
N HIS A 101 -25.77 15.81 0.22
CA HIS A 101 -24.60 15.28 -0.50
C HIS A 101 -24.12 16.23 -1.60
N ALA A 102 -22.80 16.24 -1.83
CA ALA A 102 -22.19 16.87 -3.00
C ALA A 102 -22.41 15.98 -4.24
N ILE A 103 -23.60 16.06 -4.83
CA ILE A 103 -23.98 15.27 -6.01
C ILE A 103 -23.15 15.62 -7.25
N GLU A 104 -22.40 16.72 -7.19
CA GLU A 104 -21.39 17.11 -8.16
C GLU A 104 -20.27 16.07 -8.32
N ASP A 105 -20.10 15.17 -7.34
CA ASP A 105 -19.15 14.06 -7.42
C ASP A 105 -19.64 12.88 -8.29
N ILE A 106 -20.91 12.86 -8.75
CA ILE A 106 -21.49 11.77 -9.56
C ILE A 106 -20.59 11.31 -10.73
N PRO A 107 -19.97 12.20 -11.54
CA PRO A 107 -19.08 11.78 -12.63
C PRO A 107 -17.89 10.93 -12.15
N ALA A 108 -17.31 11.26 -10.99
CA ALA A 108 -16.21 10.49 -10.41
C ALA A 108 -16.69 9.10 -9.93
N PHE A 109 -17.89 9.05 -9.33
CA PHE A 109 -18.52 7.79 -8.91
C PHE A 109 -18.80 6.88 -10.10
N LEU A 110 -19.38 7.41 -11.18
CA LEU A 110 -19.69 6.65 -12.39
C LEU A 110 -18.43 6.18 -13.13
N SER A 111 -17.41 7.02 -13.23
CA SER A 111 -16.10 6.63 -13.80
C SER A 111 -15.46 5.47 -13.04
N LEU A 112 -15.60 5.44 -11.71
CA LEU A 112 -15.06 4.36 -10.89
C LEU A 112 -15.93 3.09 -10.99
N ALA A 113 -17.25 3.24 -11.03
CA ALA A 113 -18.18 2.13 -11.25
C ALA A 113 -17.95 1.47 -12.61
N GLN A 114 -17.70 2.26 -13.67
CA GLN A 114 -17.42 1.74 -15.00
C GLN A 114 -16.13 0.91 -15.05
N ARG A 115 -15.09 1.31 -14.29
CA ARG A 115 -13.83 0.54 -14.17
C ARG A 115 -13.96 -0.70 -13.28
N HIS A 116 -14.93 -0.71 -12.38
CA HIS A 116 -15.16 -1.78 -11.42
C HIS A 116 -16.66 -2.16 -11.38
N PRO A 117 -17.19 -2.78 -12.45
CA PRO A 117 -18.64 -2.95 -12.66
C PRO A 117 -19.33 -3.84 -11.62
N ASP A 118 -18.58 -4.68 -10.91
CA ASP A 118 -19.11 -5.54 -9.85
C ASP A 118 -18.92 -4.96 -8.43
N ALA A 119 -18.37 -3.75 -8.31
CA ALA A 119 -18.03 -3.13 -7.03
C ALA A 119 -19.09 -2.14 -6.57
N LEU A 120 -19.26 -2.02 -5.24
CA LEU A 120 -20.01 -0.92 -4.65
C LEU A 120 -19.12 0.32 -4.61
N ILE A 121 -19.59 1.46 -5.12
CA ILE A 121 -18.90 2.74 -4.96
C ILE A 121 -19.62 3.55 -3.90
N SER A 122 -18.92 4.05 -2.89
CA SER A 122 -19.52 4.77 -1.77
C SER A 122 -18.81 6.09 -1.48
N GLY A 123 -19.56 7.09 -1.06
CA GLY A 123 -18.99 8.32 -0.51
C GLY A 123 -18.26 8.05 0.81
N HIS A 124 -17.09 8.66 0.98
CA HIS A 124 -16.42 8.81 2.26
C HIS A 124 -16.61 10.26 2.72
N PRO A 125 -17.55 10.52 3.63
CA PRO A 125 -17.97 11.86 3.97
C PRO A 125 -16.82 12.64 4.63
N VAL A 126 -16.53 13.81 4.09
CA VAL A 126 -15.61 14.81 4.66
C VAL A 126 -16.47 15.85 5.35
N TYR A 127 -16.49 15.80 6.68
CA TYR A 127 -17.29 16.68 7.52
C TYR A 127 -16.57 18.00 7.81
N ASP A 128 -17.35 19.06 7.90
CA ASP A 128 -16.91 20.35 8.45
C ASP A 128 -17.17 20.42 9.97
N ALA A 129 -16.91 21.58 10.57
CA ALA A 129 -17.07 21.81 12.00
C ALA A 129 -18.55 21.73 12.48
N SER A 130 -19.53 21.71 11.57
CA SER A 130 -20.97 21.71 11.91
C SER A 130 -21.49 20.37 12.41
N MET A 131 -20.72 19.29 12.25
CA MET A 131 -21.17 17.93 12.61
C MET A 131 -21.38 17.77 14.13
N PRO A 132 -22.58 17.34 14.60
CA PRO A 132 -22.83 17.06 16.01
C PRO A 132 -21.92 15.95 16.57
N ARG A 133 -21.34 16.17 17.76
CA ARG A 133 -20.40 15.23 18.40
C ARG A 133 -21.00 13.83 18.61
N ALA A 134 -22.27 13.73 19.01
CA ALA A 134 -22.95 12.45 19.21
C ALA A 134 -23.02 11.60 17.91
N ARG A 135 -23.29 12.24 16.76
CA ARG A 135 -23.29 11.56 15.44
C ARG A 135 -21.89 11.11 15.04
N ARG A 136 -20.85 11.87 15.43
CA ARG A 136 -19.44 11.51 15.19
C ARG A 136 -19.05 10.24 15.94
N TYR A 137 -19.39 10.16 17.23
CA TYR A 137 -19.10 8.97 18.03
C TYR A 137 -19.94 7.76 17.58
N GLY A 138 -21.22 7.94 17.29
CA GLY A 138 -22.08 6.86 16.78
C GLY A 138 -21.54 6.25 15.48
N ARG A 139 -21.15 7.09 14.51
CA ARG A 139 -20.51 6.63 13.26
C ARG A 139 -19.22 5.88 13.51
N TRP A 140 -18.37 6.37 14.42
CA TRP A 140 -17.12 5.70 14.76
C TRP A 140 -17.35 4.31 15.37
N VAL A 141 -18.35 4.16 16.25
CA VAL A 141 -18.73 2.85 16.82
C VAL A 141 -19.18 1.89 15.71
N THR A 142 -20.02 2.36 14.78
CA THR A 142 -20.43 1.57 13.62
C THR A 142 -19.23 1.16 12.75
N HIS A 143 -18.23 2.03 12.54
CA HIS A 143 -17.01 1.66 11.81
C HIS A 143 -16.26 0.51 12.48
N VAL A 144 -16.12 0.56 13.82
CA VAL A 144 -15.46 -0.51 14.58
C VAL A 144 -16.19 -1.84 14.40
N TRP A 145 -17.52 -1.86 14.51
CA TRP A 145 -18.31 -3.07 14.30
C TRP A 145 -18.20 -3.61 12.88
N VAL A 146 -18.26 -2.75 11.87
CA VAL A 146 -18.06 -3.15 10.47
C VAL A 146 -16.69 -3.76 10.24
N TRP A 147 -15.63 -3.21 10.86
CA TRP A 147 -14.29 -3.78 10.77
C TRP A 147 -14.19 -5.14 11.43
N ILE A 148 -14.90 -5.35 12.54
CA ILE A 148 -15.01 -6.65 13.18
C ILE A 148 -15.72 -7.60 12.22
N GLU A 149 -16.93 -7.28 11.78
CA GLU A 149 -17.82 -8.11 10.93
C GLU A 149 -17.21 -8.46 9.56
N THR A 150 -16.30 -7.65 9.05
CA THR A 150 -15.62 -7.90 7.77
C THR A 150 -14.18 -8.36 7.92
N LEU A 151 -13.65 -8.36 9.15
CA LEU A 151 -12.23 -8.56 9.48
C LEU A 151 -11.29 -7.69 8.61
N SER A 152 -11.77 -6.50 8.21
CA SER A 152 -11.15 -5.66 7.19
C SER A 152 -11.26 -4.17 7.54
N LEU A 153 -10.17 -3.43 7.31
CA LEU A 153 -10.15 -1.97 7.43
C LEU A 153 -10.43 -1.26 6.10
N SER A 154 -10.82 -2.01 5.06
CA SER A 154 -11.08 -1.44 3.73
C SER A 154 -12.37 -0.63 3.65
N LEU A 155 -13.36 -0.97 4.48
CA LEU A 155 -14.61 -0.23 4.60
C LEU A 155 -14.40 1.00 5.48
N LYS A 156 -14.42 2.18 4.86
CA LYS A 156 -14.11 3.46 5.52
C LYS A 156 -15.33 4.10 6.18
N ASP A 157 -16.50 4.01 5.54
CA ASP A 157 -17.77 4.47 6.09
C ASP A 157 -18.93 3.64 5.52
N SER A 158 -19.79 3.08 6.36
CA SER A 158 -20.90 2.22 5.94
C SER A 158 -22.26 2.92 6.03
N MET A 159 -22.29 4.19 6.39
CA MET A 159 -23.51 4.94 6.72
C MET A 159 -23.80 6.08 5.74
N CYS A 160 -22.87 6.43 4.87
CA CYS A 160 -23.09 7.38 3.78
C CYS A 160 -24.11 6.80 2.80
N GLY A 161 -25.18 7.53 2.50
CA GLY A 161 -26.24 7.12 1.56
C GLY A 161 -25.90 7.38 0.09
N PHE A 162 -24.89 8.20 -0.19
CA PHE A 162 -24.48 8.52 -1.55
C PHE A 162 -23.55 7.44 -2.12
N ARG A 163 -24.10 6.62 -3.04
CA ARG A 163 -23.49 5.37 -3.52
C ARG A 163 -23.87 5.05 -4.95
N VAL A 164 -23.05 4.23 -5.61
CA VAL A 164 -23.40 3.54 -6.85
C VAL A 164 -23.44 2.05 -6.59
N TYR A 165 -24.64 1.48 -6.77
CA TYR A 165 -24.88 0.06 -6.64
C TYR A 165 -24.71 -0.66 -7.98
N PRO A 166 -23.93 -1.75 -8.02
CA PRO A 166 -24.02 -2.70 -9.13
C PRO A 166 -25.34 -3.47 -8.96
N ILE A 167 -26.30 -3.23 -9.87
CA ILE A 167 -27.70 -3.65 -9.68
C ILE A 167 -27.81 -5.17 -9.57
N ALA A 168 -27.22 -5.92 -10.51
CA ALA A 168 -27.34 -7.37 -10.55
C ALA A 168 -26.76 -8.07 -9.29
N PRO A 169 -25.51 -7.77 -8.84
CA PRO A 169 -25.00 -8.27 -7.56
C PRO A 169 -25.86 -7.91 -6.35
N THR A 170 -26.39 -6.68 -6.31
CA THR A 170 -27.18 -6.19 -5.19
C THR A 170 -28.53 -6.90 -5.09
N LEU A 171 -29.22 -7.09 -6.22
CA LEU A 171 -30.49 -7.82 -6.26
C LEU A 171 -30.29 -9.32 -5.97
N ALA A 172 -29.25 -9.94 -6.52
CA ALA A 172 -28.91 -11.34 -6.23
C ALA A 172 -28.56 -11.58 -4.74
N LEU A 173 -28.03 -10.56 -4.07
CA LEU A 173 -27.86 -10.58 -2.62
C LEU A 173 -29.21 -10.53 -1.91
N ALA A 174 -30.03 -9.54 -2.23
CA ALA A 174 -31.31 -9.31 -1.58
C ALA A 174 -32.31 -10.45 -1.73
N GLN A 175 -32.30 -11.18 -2.85
CA GLN A 175 -33.14 -12.37 -3.06
C GLN A 175 -32.86 -13.48 -2.05
N ARG A 176 -31.59 -13.70 -1.68
CA ARG A 176 -31.22 -14.74 -0.71
C ARG A 176 -31.27 -14.24 0.73
N HIS A 177 -30.99 -12.96 0.94
CA HIS A 177 -30.90 -12.35 2.26
C HIS A 177 -31.51 -10.95 2.19
N PRO A 178 -32.81 -10.80 2.53
CA PRO A 178 -33.44 -9.49 2.56
C PRO A 178 -32.68 -8.54 3.50
N PRO A 179 -32.19 -7.39 3.01
CA PRO A 179 -31.46 -6.43 3.83
C PRO A 179 -32.40 -5.67 4.77
N GLY A 180 -31.82 -4.92 5.72
CA GLY A 180 -32.51 -4.02 6.61
C GLY A 180 -33.49 -3.10 5.89
N LYS A 181 -34.59 -2.75 6.57
CA LYS A 181 -35.70 -2.02 5.94
C LYS A 181 -35.55 -0.50 6.08
N ARG A 182 -34.77 -0.02 7.06
CA ARG A 182 -34.68 1.39 7.44
C ARG A 182 -33.20 1.82 7.45
N MET A 183 -32.76 2.52 8.48
CA MET A 183 -31.40 3.09 8.57
C MET A 183 -30.29 2.05 8.70
N ASP A 184 -30.65 0.82 9.07
CA ASP A 184 -29.78 -0.36 9.10
C ASP A 184 -29.40 -0.86 7.69
N PHE A 185 -30.20 -0.54 6.67
CA PHE A 185 -29.99 -0.97 5.29
C PHE A 185 -28.59 -0.66 4.76
N ASP A 186 -28.18 0.61 4.87
CA ASP A 186 -26.96 1.12 4.25
C ASP A 186 -25.72 0.35 4.76
N THR A 187 -25.67 0.03 6.05
CA THR A 187 -24.54 -0.75 6.59
C THR A 187 -24.67 -2.23 6.25
N GLU A 188 -25.86 -2.82 6.40
CA GLU A 188 -26.05 -4.26 6.17
C GLU A 188 -25.76 -4.66 4.72
N ILE A 189 -26.22 -3.89 3.74
CA ILE A 189 -26.01 -4.22 2.32
C ILE A 189 -24.53 -4.15 1.94
N MET A 190 -23.78 -3.18 2.46
CA MET A 190 -22.36 -3.03 2.20
C MET A 190 -21.55 -4.22 2.76
N VAL A 191 -21.79 -4.57 4.03
CA VAL A 191 -21.11 -5.70 4.68
C VAL A 191 -21.40 -7.01 3.96
N ARG A 192 -22.66 -7.24 3.58
CA ARG A 192 -23.07 -8.48 2.91
C ARG A 192 -22.56 -8.57 1.46
N LEU A 193 -22.50 -7.46 0.73
CA LEU A 193 -21.85 -7.42 -0.59
C LEU A 193 -20.36 -7.74 -0.47
N TYR A 194 -19.69 -7.15 0.54
CA TYR A 194 -18.29 -7.43 0.83
C TYR A 194 -18.03 -8.92 1.11
N TRP A 195 -18.88 -9.56 1.93
CA TRP A 195 -18.80 -11.00 2.19
C TRP A 195 -18.98 -11.88 0.95
N ARG A 196 -19.67 -11.38 -0.09
CA ARG A 196 -19.85 -12.10 -1.36
C ARG A 196 -18.75 -11.90 -2.39
N GLY A 197 -17.71 -11.15 -2.07
CA GLY A 197 -16.63 -10.90 -3.03
C GLY A 197 -16.72 -9.54 -3.72
N HIS A 198 -17.78 -8.77 -3.56
CA HIS A 198 -17.93 -7.46 -4.20
C HIS A 198 -17.18 -6.39 -3.38
N PRO A 199 -16.04 -5.86 -3.85
CA PRO A 199 -15.29 -4.87 -3.10
C PRO A 199 -16.05 -3.54 -3.02
N THR A 200 -15.69 -2.70 -2.05
CA THR A 200 -16.20 -1.34 -1.95
C THR A 200 -15.08 -0.33 -2.15
N TYR A 201 -15.29 0.63 -3.04
CA TYR A 201 -14.38 1.76 -3.24
C TYR A 201 -14.98 3.03 -2.69
N PHE A 202 -14.10 3.93 -2.24
CA PHE A 202 -14.50 5.15 -1.54
C PHE A 202 -14.01 6.40 -2.24
N ILE A 203 -14.92 7.34 -2.49
CA ILE A 203 -14.61 8.67 -3.01
C ILE A 203 -14.85 9.69 -1.89
N PRO A 204 -13.85 10.50 -1.50
CA PRO A 204 -14.07 11.60 -0.56
C PRO A 204 -15.12 12.55 -1.11
N THR A 205 -16.21 12.76 -0.37
CA THR A 205 -17.32 13.63 -0.78
C THR A 205 -17.73 14.53 0.38
N ARG A 206 -18.11 15.77 0.09
CA ARG A 206 -18.56 16.70 1.14
C ARG A 206 -20.01 16.39 1.53
N VAL A 207 -20.30 16.48 2.82
CA VAL A 207 -21.66 16.35 3.36
C VAL A 207 -21.96 17.58 4.20
N THR A 208 -23.01 18.31 3.83
CA THR A 208 -23.45 19.52 4.52
C THR A 208 -24.67 19.21 5.38
N TYR A 209 -24.69 19.69 6.63
CA TYR A 209 -25.85 19.59 7.51
C TYR A 209 -26.62 20.93 7.50
N PRO A 210 -27.74 21.05 6.76
CA PRO A 210 -28.55 22.27 6.78
C PRO A 210 -29.16 22.50 8.17
N GLN A 211 -29.24 23.77 8.60
CA GLN A 211 -29.77 24.16 9.91
C GLN A 211 -31.25 23.78 10.10
N ASP A 212 -32.02 23.73 9.01
CA ASP A 212 -33.45 23.36 9.00
C ASP A 212 -33.70 21.91 8.51
N GLY A 213 -32.69 21.04 8.58
CA GLY A 213 -32.78 19.67 8.07
C GLY A 213 -33.76 18.80 8.87
N ILE A 214 -34.83 18.31 8.22
CA ILE A 214 -35.75 17.34 8.81
C ILE A 214 -35.05 15.97 8.89
N SER A 215 -34.65 15.57 10.09
CA SER A 215 -34.03 14.26 10.33
C SER A 215 -35.08 13.27 10.86
N HIS A 216 -35.56 12.35 10.03
CA HIS A 216 -36.48 11.27 10.45
C HIS A 216 -35.81 10.14 11.28
N PHE A 217 -34.76 10.45 12.03
CA PHE A 217 -34.01 9.50 12.85
C PHE A 217 -34.59 9.42 14.26
N ASP A 218 -35.14 8.26 14.63
CA ASP A 218 -35.62 8.00 16.00
C ASP A 218 -34.46 7.42 16.83
N ALA A 219 -33.94 8.24 17.74
CA ALA A 219 -32.72 7.94 18.48
C ALA A 219 -32.79 6.64 19.32
N LEU A 220 -33.97 6.17 19.73
CA LEU A 220 -34.08 4.93 20.50
C LEU A 220 -34.30 3.74 19.56
N ARG A 221 -35.31 3.82 18.70
CA ARG A 221 -35.70 2.69 17.85
C ARG A 221 -34.66 2.38 16.79
N ASP A 222 -34.03 3.39 16.19
CA ASP A 222 -33.04 3.17 15.14
C ASP A 222 -31.71 2.67 15.73
N ASN A 223 -31.31 3.12 16.92
CA ASN A 223 -30.14 2.56 17.60
C ASN A 223 -30.34 1.10 18.00
N CYS A 224 -31.53 0.69 18.46
CA CYS A 224 -31.84 -0.72 18.70
C CYS A 224 -31.76 -1.55 17.42
N ARG A 225 -32.28 -1.03 16.29
CA ARG A 225 -32.21 -1.71 14.99
C ARG A 225 -30.77 -1.87 14.49
N ILE A 226 -29.97 -0.81 14.57
CA ILE A 226 -28.55 -0.83 14.20
C ILE A 226 -27.79 -1.82 15.08
N SER A 227 -28.05 -1.84 16.39
CA SER A 227 -27.41 -2.79 17.32
C SER A 227 -27.80 -4.25 17.01
N TRP A 228 -29.07 -4.51 16.71
CA TRP A 228 -29.54 -5.83 16.31
C TRP A 228 -28.95 -6.27 14.96
N MET A 229 -28.85 -5.36 13.99
CA MET A 229 -28.19 -5.58 12.71
C MET A 229 -26.73 -5.99 12.92
N HIS A 230 -25.95 -5.23 13.70
CA HIS A 230 -24.55 -5.56 13.99
C HIS A 230 -24.42 -6.91 14.70
N THR A 231 -25.32 -7.22 15.63
CA THR A 231 -25.36 -8.53 16.30
C THR A 231 -25.54 -9.66 15.28
N ARG A 232 -26.51 -9.54 14.36
CA ARG A 232 -26.74 -10.50 13.27
C ARG A 232 -25.54 -10.62 12.33
N LEU A 233 -24.90 -9.50 12.00
CA LEU A 233 -23.72 -9.48 11.14
C LEU A 233 -22.51 -10.13 11.83
N PHE A 234 -22.31 -9.89 13.12
CA PHE A 234 -21.24 -10.51 13.90
C PHE A 234 -21.36 -12.03 13.91
N PHE A 235 -22.54 -12.58 14.28
CA PHE A 235 -22.75 -14.03 14.26
C PHE A 235 -22.74 -14.60 12.83
N GLY A 236 -23.20 -13.83 11.84
CA GLY A 236 -23.12 -14.19 10.43
C GLY A 236 -21.70 -14.24 9.88
N MET A 237 -20.77 -13.47 10.47
CA MET A 237 -19.36 -13.48 10.10
C MET A 237 -18.66 -14.76 10.56
N LEU A 238 -18.97 -15.31 11.74
CA LEU A 238 -18.24 -16.43 12.34
C LEU A 238 -18.00 -17.62 11.38
N PRO A 239 -19.01 -18.16 10.65
CA PRO A 239 -18.77 -19.23 9.68
C PRO A 239 -17.97 -18.78 8.43
N ARG A 240 -17.89 -17.47 8.18
CA ARG A 240 -17.18 -16.85 7.06
C ARG A 240 -15.77 -16.37 7.43
N ALA A 241 -15.44 -16.32 8.72
CA ALA A 241 -14.18 -15.80 9.22
C ALA A 241 -12.94 -16.46 8.59
N PRO A 242 -12.87 -17.79 8.38
CA PRO A 242 -11.73 -18.41 7.69
C PRO A 242 -11.53 -17.89 6.26
N GLY A 243 -12.61 -17.77 5.48
CA GLY A 243 -12.57 -17.26 4.11
C GLY A 243 -12.24 -15.77 4.04
N LEU A 244 -12.76 -14.96 4.96
CA LEU A 244 -12.45 -13.53 5.07
C LEU A 244 -10.97 -13.29 5.43
N LEU A 245 -10.42 -14.10 6.34
CA LEU A 245 -9.00 -14.06 6.70
C LEU A 245 -8.09 -14.53 5.56
N TRP A 246 -8.51 -15.55 4.80
CA TRP A 246 -7.79 -15.99 3.61
C TRP A 246 -7.75 -14.92 2.52
N ARG A 247 -8.87 -14.23 2.28
CA ARG A 247 -8.95 -13.11 1.33
C ARG A 247 -8.05 -11.94 1.72
N ARG A 248 -7.90 -11.68 3.03
CA ARG A 248 -6.99 -10.66 3.56
C ARG A 248 -5.51 -10.97 3.31
N ARG A 249 -5.13 -12.25 3.21
CA ARG A 249 -3.77 -12.68 2.84
C ARG A 249 -3.42 -12.40 1.37
N GLN A 250 -4.41 -12.25 0.48
CA GLN A 250 -4.16 -11.98 -0.95
C GLN A 250 -4.03 -10.50 -1.31
N GLN A 251 -4.22 -9.56 -0.36
CA GLN A 251 -3.95 -8.15 -0.61
C GLN A 251 -2.44 -7.89 -0.63
N HIS A 252 -1.95 -7.59 -1.83
CA HIS A 252 -0.58 -7.21 -2.19
C HIS A 252 0.11 -6.38 -1.10
N TRP A 253 1.30 -6.83 -0.68
CA TRP A 253 2.14 -6.22 0.37
C TRP A 253 2.31 -4.70 0.23
N ALA A 254 2.23 -4.16 -0.98
CA ALA A 254 2.39 -2.74 -1.31
C ALA A 254 1.26 -1.80 -0.84
N ARG A 255 0.14 -2.30 -0.28
CA ARG A 255 -1.01 -1.45 0.13
C ARG A 255 -1.40 -1.51 1.61
N GLN A 256 -0.60 -2.13 2.48
CA GLN A 256 -0.89 -2.07 3.92
C GLN A 256 -0.62 -0.67 4.49
N LYS A 257 -1.69 0.06 4.86
CA LYS A 257 -1.58 1.24 5.74
C LYS A 257 -1.22 0.78 7.16
N GLU A 258 0.09 0.72 7.45
CA GLU A 258 0.70 0.23 8.70
C GLU A 258 0.51 1.17 9.92
N ARG A 259 -0.71 1.33 10.42
CA ARG A 259 -0.94 2.15 11.65
C ARG A 259 -0.41 1.50 12.94
N LYS A 260 0.05 0.23 12.90
CA LYS A 260 0.41 -0.57 14.10
C LYS A 260 1.93 -0.71 14.38
N GLY A 261 2.82 -0.27 13.49
CA GLY A 261 4.27 -0.48 13.65
C GLY A 261 5.01 0.50 14.59
N LEU A 262 4.58 1.77 14.64
CA LEU A 262 5.31 2.86 15.30
C LEU A 262 5.44 2.69 16.83
N LEU A 263 4.35 2.27 17.51
CA LEU A 263 4.35 2.06 18.96
C LEU A 263 5.28 0.90 19.36
N GLY A 264 5.27 -0.19 18.59
CA GLY A 264 6.15 -1.34 18.83
C GLY A 264 7.63 -0.97 18.69
N MET A 265 7.99 -0.19 17.66
CA MET A 265 9.35 0.31 17.48
C MET A 265 9.80 1.21 18.63
N ARG A 266 8.93 2.12 19.11
CA ARG A 266 9.23 2.99 20.27
C ARG A 266 9.47 2.19 21.55
N ILE A 267 8.67 1.14 21.81
CA ILE A 267 8.85 0.24 22.96
C ILE A 267 10.18 -0.49 22.85
N MET A 268 10.51 -1.04 21.67
CA MET A 268 11.77 -1.74 21.44
C MET A 268 12.99 -0.84 21.70
N ILE A 269 12.95 0.41 21.22
CA ILE A 269 14.01 1.40 21.46
C ILE A 269 14.10 1.76 22.95
N ALA A 270 12.97 1.90 23.66
CA ALA A 270 12.96 2.17 25.09
C ALA A 270 13.54 1.00 25.91
N VAL A 271 13.20 -0.24 25.56
CA VAL A 271 13.77 -1.45 26.19
C VAL A 271 15.28 -1.49 26.01
N TRP A 272 15.75 -1.24 24.79
CA TRP A 272 17.18 -1.17 24.52
C TRP A 272 17.89 -0.06 25.32
N ARG A 273 17.27 1.12 25.44
CA ARG A 273 17.82 2.24 26.24
C ARG A 273 17.90 1.95 27.73
N LEU A 274 16.90 1.27 28.29
CA LEU A 274 16.77 1.05 29.73
C LEU A 274 17.48 -0.22 30.20
N LEU A 275 17.48 -1.27 29.38
CA LEU A 275 17.92 -2.62 29.76
C LEU A 275 19.10 -3.14 28.91
N GLY A 276 19.55 -2.38 27.91
CA GLY A 276 20.70 -2.70 27.08
C GLY A 276 20.42 -3.71 25.95
N ARG A 277 21.50 -4.10 25.24
CA ARG A 277 21.45 -4.95 24.04
C ARG A 277 20.94 -6.36 24.33
N GLY A 278 21.37 -6.99 25.42
CA GLY A 278 20.97 -8.36 25.75
C GLY A 278 19.47 -8.53 26.01
N ALA A 279 18.86 -7.57 26.74
CA ALA A 279 17.41 -7.58 27.00
C ALA A 279 16.60 -7.37 25.72
N PHE A 280 17.11 -6.51 24.83
CA PHE A 280 16.52 -6.33 23.51
C PHE A 280 16.59 -7.62 22.68
N ASP A 281 17.75 -8.27 22.60
CA ASP A 281 17.92 -9.49 21.79
C ASP A 281 16.98 -10.61 22.29
N ALA A 282 16.76 -10.68 23.61
CA ALA A 282 15.79 -11.59 24.20
C ALA A 282 14.34 -11.26 23.79
N LEU A 283 13.96 -9.98 23.75
CA LEU A 283 12.63 -9.52 23.32
C LEU A 283 12.41 -9.66 21.81
N LEU A 284 13.48 -9.51 21.00
CA LEU A 284 13.41 -9.59 19.55
C LEU A 284 13.01 -10.99 19.09
N ARG A 285 13.51 -12.05 19.74
CA ARG A 285 13.23 -13.45 19.39
C ARG A 285 11.72 -13.78 19.29
N PRO A 286 10.89 -13.57 20.33
CA PRO A 286 9.46 -13.86 20.24
C PRO A 286 8.74 -12.99 19.21
N VAL A 287 9.13 -11.72 19.06
CA VAL A 287 8.55 -10.80 18.05
C VAL A 287 8.83 -11.32 16.64
N VAL A 288 10.08 -11.68 16.36
CA VAL A 288 10.51 -12.27 15.08
C VAL A 288 9.84 -13.63 14.87
N ALA A 289 9.66 -14.44 15.90
CA ALA A 289 8.99 -15.74 15.78
C ALA A 289 7.53 -15.58 15.32
N VAL A 290 6.78 -14.65 15.91
CA VAL A 290 5.40 -14.35 15.50
C VAL A 290 5.37 -13.82 14.06
N TYR A 291 6.29 -12.94 13.70
CA TYR A 291 6.39 -12.44 12.33
C TYR A 291 6.75 -13.55 11.33
N TRP A 292 7.73 -14.39 11.64
CA TRP A 292 8.15 -15.53 10.82
C TRP A 292 7.02 -16.57 10.63
N LEU A 293 6.17 -16.78 11.64
CA LEU A 293 5.01 -17.67 11.52
C LEU A 293 3.90 -17.09 10.63
N SER A 294 3.74 -15.76 10.64
CA SER A 294 2.68 -15.07 9.89
C SER A 294 3.09 -14.66 8.47
N ALA A 295 4.38 -14.43 8.22
CA ALA A 295 4.94 -13.95 6.94
C ALA A 295 5.26 -15.10 5.97
N GLY A 296 4.21 -15.76 5.47
CA GLY A 296 4.33 -16.95 4.61
C GLY A 296 5.22 -16.78 3.37
N GLU A 297 4.99 -15.72 2.58
CA GLU A 297 5.74 -15.44 1.34
C GLU A 297 7.21 -15.10 1.63
N ALA A 298 7.47 -14.18 2.56
CA ALA A 298 8.82 -13.80 2.98
C ALA A 298 9.62 -14.98 3.55
N ARG A 299 8.95 -15.86 4.31
CA ARG A 299 9.55 -17.09 4.82
C ARG A 299 9.89 -18.06 3.70
N GLN A 300 9.04 -18.19 2.69
CA GLN A 300 9.31 -19.03 1.53
C GLN A 300 10.49 -18.48 0.72
N ALA A 301 10.53 -17.18 0.43
CA ALA A 301 11.65 -16.52 -0.23
C ALA A 301 12.97 -16.73 0.53
N SER A 302 12.95 -16.54 1.86
CA SER A 302 14.12 -16.81 2.71
C SER A 302 14.56 -18.27 2.65
N ARG A 303 13.64 -19.25 2.61
CA ARG A 303 14.02 -20.67 2.49
C ARG A 303 14.63 -20.97 1.13
N GLN A 304 14.07 -20.41 0.07
CA GLN A 304 14.58 -20.55 -1.29
C GLN A 304 15.98 -19.95 -1.44
N TRP A 305 16.22 -18.75 -0.87
CA TRP A 305 17.54 -18.14 -0.79
C TRP A 305 18.55 -19.08 -0.11
N LEU A 306 18.25 -19.53 1.11
CA LEU A 306 19.17 -20.36 1.88
C LEU A 306 19.42 -21.71 1.20
N SER A 307 18.41 -22.29 0.55
CA SER A 307 18.57 -23.51 -0.25
C SER A 307 19.55 -23.30 -1.41
N ARG A 308 19.48 -22.15 -2.11
CA ARG A 308 20.42 -21.82 -3.20
C ARG A 308 21.84 -21.60 -2.69
N VAL A 309 21.98 -20.90 -1.57
CA VAL A 309 23.27 -20.73 -0.88
C VAL A 309 23.87 -22.10 -0.54
N GLN A 310 23.09 -22.99 0.09
CA GLN A 310 23.54 -24.34 0.45
C GLN A 310 23.99 -25.15 -0.77
N GLN A 311 23.22 -25.10 -1.86
CA GLN A 311 23.59 -25.76 -3.12
C GLN A 311 24.89 -25.20 -3.70
N THR A 312 25.04 -23.88 -3.71
CA THR A 312 26.24 -23.21 -4.24
C THR A 312 27.48 -23.52 -3.40
N LEU A 313 27.36 -23.50 -2.07
CA LEU A 313 28.43 -23.90 -1.15
C LEU A 313 28.82 -25.37 -1.34
N ALA A 314 27.85 -26.27 -1.48
CA ALA A 314 28.11 -27.68 -1.75
C ALA A 314 28.84 -27.90 -3.08
N MET A 315 28.44 -27.20 -4.15
CA MET A 315 29.13 -27.25 -5.44
C MET A 315 30.56 -26.72 -5.35
N ARG A 316 30.80 -25.70 -4.52
CA ARG A 316 32.13 -25.11 -4.29
C ARG A 316 32.96 -25.87 -3.25
N GLN A 317 32.45 -26.96 -2.67
CA GLN A 317 33.07 -27.71 -1.59
C GLN A 317 33.45 -26.82 -0.38
N GLN A 318 32.57 -25.88 -0.04
CA GLN A 318 32.74 -24.95 1.07
C GLN A 318 31.70 -25.21 2.15
N ASP A 319 32.11 -25.08 3.41
CA ASP A 319 31.20 -25.15 4.54
C ASP A 319 30.43 -23.84 4.72
N ALA A 320 29.21 -23.94 5.27
CA ALA A 320 28.44 -22.75 5.63
C ALA A 320 29.11 -22.00 6.79
N PRO A 321 29.25 -20.66 6.70
CA PRO A 321 29.94 -19.87 7.73
C PRO A 321 29.18 -19.86 9.07
N GLU A 322 27.87 -20.07 9.03
CA GLU A 322 27.02 -20.21 10.20
C GLU A 322 25.82 -21.13 9.90
N PRO A 323 25.16 -21.72 10.91
CA PRO A 323 24.01 -22.59 10.66
C PRO A 323 22.84 -21.81 10.05
N LEU A 324 22.50 -22.20 8.83
CA LEU A 324 21.52 -21.51 7.98
C LEU A 324 20.11 -21.94 8.34
N SER A 325 19.30 -21.01 8.83
CA SER A 325 17.87 -21.22 9.01
C SER A 325 17.08 -19.97 8.67
N SER A 326 15.88 -20.16 8.12
CA SER A 326 15.02 -19.03 7.76
C SER A 326 14.67 -18.18 8.99
N TYR A 327 14.50 -18.79 10.17
CA TYR A 327 14.25 -18.04 11.40
C TYR A 327 15.47 -17.18 11.80
N ARG A 328 16.69 -17.73 11.69
CA ARG A 328 17.92 -16.96 11.97
C ARG A 328 18.13 -15.83 10.96
N HIS A 329 17.78 -16.06 9.69
CA HIS A 329 17.80 -15.00 8.68
C HIS A 329 16.87 -13.83 9.06
N PHE A 330 15.66 -14.11 9.50
CA PHE A 330 14.73 -13.09 10.00
C PHE A 330 15.24 -12.41 11.28
N LEU A 331 15.88 -13.16 12.17
CA LEU A 331 16.46 -12.61 13.40
C LEU A 331 17.60 -11.63 13.07
N ARG A 332 18.49 -12.01 12.13
CA ARG A 332 19.56 -11.14 11.61
C ARG A 332 19.02 -9.86 10.98
N PHE A 333 17.91 -9.94 10.25
CA PHE A 333 17.26 -8.74 9.74
C PHE A 333 16.79 -7.79 10.86
N GLY A 334 16.18 -8.34 11.93
CA GLY A 334 15.79 -7.55 13.11
C GLY A 334 16.99 -6.92 13.84
N GLU A 335 18.08 -7.67 13.99
CA GLU A 335 19.34 -7.19 14.57
C GLU A 335 19.99 -6.10 13.71
N ALA A 336 20.01 -6.26 12.38
CA ALA A 336 20.55 -5.27 11.46
C ALA A 336 19.80 -3.92 11.53
N MET A 337 18.48 -3.95 11.68
CA MET A 337 17.68 -2.74 11.88
C MET A 337 18.06 -1.98 13.15
N LEU A 338 18.46 -2.69 14.20
CA LEU A 338 18.99 -2.07 15.41
C LEU A 338 20.40 -1.54 15.24
N ASN A 339 21.28 -2.31 14.61
CA ASN A 339 22.66 -1.90 14.38
C ASN A 339 22.71 -0.57 13.62
N LYS A 340 21.79 -0.35 12.66
CA LYS A 340 21.57 0.95 12.01
C LYS A 340 21.30 2.08 13.01
N ILE A 341 20.37 1.87 13.94
CA ILE A 341 20.02 2.86 14.97
C ILE A 341 21.21 3.13 15.91
N ALA A 342 21.91 2.08 16.35
CA ALA A 342 23.09 2.20 17.21
C ALA A 342 24.25 2.93 16.48
N SER A 343 24.42 2.66 15.20
CA SER A 343 25.43 3.28 14.32
C SER A 343 25.24 4.80 14.26
N TRP A 344 24.03 5.28 14.01
CA TRP A 344 23.76 6.73 13.96
C TRP A 344 23.83 7.44 15.31
N ARG A 345 23.67 6.71 16.43
CA ARG A 345 23.91 7.26 17.77
C ARG A 345 25.41 7.37 18.10
N GLY A 346 26.29 6.88 17.22
CA GLY A 346 27.73 6.90 17.42
C GLY A 346 28.20 5.92 18.50
N GLU A 347 27.40 4.90 18.81
CA GLU A 347 27.72 3.91 19.84
C GLU A 347 28.74 2.86 19.34
N LEU A 348 28.86 2.70 18.02
CA LEU A 348 29.88 1.84 17.42
C LEU A 348 31.28 2.41 17.68
N ARG A 349 32.15 1.60 18.29
CA ARG A 349 33.55 1.94 18.56
C ARG A 349 34.46 1.37 17.48
N PRO A 350 35.19 2.19 16.70
CA PRO A 350 36.19 1.72 15.73
C PRO A 350 37.24 0.81 16.41
N GLY A 351 37.63 -0.28 15.74
CA GLY A 351 38.63 -1.25 16.22
C GLY A 351 38.09 -2.36 17.12
N SER A 352 37.27 -2.03 18.13
CA SER A 352 36.65 -3.07 18.99
C SER A 352 35.48 -3.78 18.31
N GLU A 353 34.68 -3.04 17.52
CA GLU A 353 33.44 -3.54 16.92
C GLU A 353 33.39 -3.44 15.39
N VAL A 354 34.28 -2.63 14.79
CA VAL A 354 34.35 -2.40 13.34
C VAL A 354 35.76 -2.69 12.83
N VAL A 355 35.87 -3.47 11.76
CA VAL A 355 37.09 -3.79 11.03
C VAL A 355 36.99 -3.21 9.63
N ILE A 356 37.85 -2.25 9.30
CA ILE A 356 37.92 -1.66 7.96
C ILE A 356 38.99 -2.44 7.18
N SER A 357 38.65 -2.96 6.00
CA SER A 357 39.61 -3.63 5.13
C SER A 357 40.75 -2.68 4.73
N PRO A 358 41.98 -3.17 4.51
CA PRO A 358 43.11 -2.33 4.09
C PRO A 358 42.80 -1.50 2.84
N GLN A 359 42.15 -2.12 1.85
CA GLN A 359 41.72 -1.45 0.62
C GLN A 359 40.74 -0.30 0.90
N ALA A 360 39.82 -0.48 1.85
CA ALA A 360 38.92 0.58 2.26
C ALA A 360 39.65 1.70 3.00
N GLN A 361 40.68 1.39 3.80
CA GLN A 361 41.49 2.41 4.47
C GLN A 361 42.29 3.24 3.46
N GLU A 362 42.90 2.59 2.46
CA GLU A 362 43.63 3.25 1.37
C GLU A 362 42.71 4.17 0.58
N ALA A 363 41.55 3.67 0.15
CA ALA A 363 40.57 4.48 -0.56
C ALA A 363 40.05 5.67 0.28
N ILE A 364 39.88 5.50 1.59
CA ILE A 364 39.53 6.61 2.49
C ILE A 364 40.70 7.60 2.64
N ALA A 365 41.95 7.15 2.62
CA ALA A 365 43.12 8.02 2.70
C ALA A 365 43.33 8.86 1.43
N GLU A 366 42.95 8.34 0.26
CA GLU A 366 43.00 9.03 -1.04
C GLU A 366 41.89 10.09 -1.25
N THR A 367 40.95 10.22 -0.30
CA THR A 367 39.71 11.01 -0.46
C THR A 367 39.86 12.48 -0.88
N PRO A 368 40.89 13.27 -0.53
CA PRO A 368 40.83 14.71 -0.78
C PRO A 368 40.93 15.15 -2.26
N GLN A 369 40.98 14.24 -3.25
CA GLN A 369 41.21 14.62 -4.66
C GLN A 369 40.09 14.31 -5.68
N ARG A 370 39.09 13.44 -5.41
CA ARG A 370 38.02 13.12 -6.40
C ARG A 370 36.80 12.46 -5.75
N GLY A 371 35.58 12.88 -6.11
CA GLY A 371 34.35 12.20 -5.66
C GLY A 371 34.18 10.82 -6.27
N ARG A 372 33.62 9.88 -5.51
CA ARG A 372 33.47 8.45 -5.87
C ARG A 372 32.00 8.02 -5.85
N LEU A 373 31.63 7.14 -6.77
CA LEU A 373 30.33 6.46 -6.76
C LEU A 373 30.45 5.08 -6.11
N LEU A 374 29.66 4.84 -5.08
CA LEU A 374 29.58 3.56 -4.40
C LEU A 374 28.40 2.75 -4.95
N LEU A 375 28.67 1.58 -5.53
CA LEU A 375 27.66 0.58 -5.83
C LEU A 375 27.47 -0.33 -4.62
N ALA A 376 26.32 -0.16 -3.96
CA ALA A 376 25.91 -0.93 -2.78
C ALA A 376 24.96 -2.07 -3.16
N SER A 377 24.64 -2.93 -2.20
CA SER A 377 23.57 -3.93 -2.30
C SER A 377 22.74 -3.95 -1.01
N HIS A 378 21.65 -4.72 -0.99
CA HIS A 378 20.92 -5.00 0.25
C HIS A 378 21.54 -6.14 1.07
N LEU A 379 22.81 -6.48 0.80
CA LEU A 379 23.62 -7.37 1.62
C LEU A 379 24.29 -6.58 2.75
N GLY A 380 23.97 -6.94 4.00
CA GLY A 380 24.59 -6.34 5.19
C GLY A 380 24.03 -4.97 5.57
N ASP A 381 24.85 -4.17 6.25
CA ASP A 381 24.47 -2.88 6.82
C ASP A 381 25.25 -1.70 6.22
N VAL A 382 24.96 -1.39 4.96
CA VAL A 382 25.62 -0.29 4.22
C VAL A 382 25.39 1.08 4.88
N GLU A 383 24.32 1.27 5.66
CA GLU A 383 24.09 2.53 6.39
C GLU A 383 25.15 2.75 7.49
N ALA A 384 25.74 1.68 8.03
CA ALA A 384 26.84 1.81 8.97
C ALA A 384 28.07 2.48 8.34
N CYS A 385 28.33 2.29 7.04
CA CYS A 385 29.40 3.00 6.33
C CYS A 385 29.20 4.52 6.39
N ARG A 386 27.98 4.99 6.17
CA ARG A 386 27.65 6.42 6.18
C ARG A 386 27.78 7.03 7.58
N ALA A 387 27.26 6.34 8.58
CA ALA A 387 27.38 6.78 9.97
C ALA A 387 28.84 6.87 10.43
N LEU A 388 29.70 5.94 9.97
CA LEU A 388 31.13 5.99 10.26
C LEU A 388 31.84 7.11 9.49
N ALA A 389 31.49 7.34 8.23
CA ALA A 389 32.03 8.44 7.42
C ALA A 389 31.76 9.82 8.04
N GLU A 390 30.54 10.06 8.54
CA GLU A 390 30.16 11.31 9.20
C GLU A 390 30.99 11.59 10.47
N ARG A 391 31.45 10.55 11.18
CA ARG A 391 32.25 10.69 12.40
C ARG A 391 33.73 10.95 12.14
N HIS A 392 34.25 10.45 11.01
CA HIS A 392 35.64 10.68 10.60
C HIS A 392 35.85 12.04 9.91
N GLY A 393 34.83 12.91 9.90
CA GLY A 393 34.95 14.38 9.75
C GLY A 393 35.21 14.91 8.34
N ASN A 394 35.82 14.12 7.45
CA ASN A 394 36.26 14.59 6.14
C ASN A 394 35.55 13.92 4.96
N LEU A 395 34.64 12.97 5.19
CA LEU A 395 33.98 12.22 4.13
C LEU A 395 32.45 12.37 4.19
N VAL A 396 31.86 12.89 3.11
CA VAL A 396 30.41 13.03 2.94
C VAL A 396 29.91 11.96 1.99
N ILE A 397 29.00 11.09 2.45
CA ILE A 397 28.36 10.05 1.63
C ILE A 397 26.87 10.41 1.43
N ASN A 398 26.47 10.62 0.18
CA ASN A 398 25.09 10.86 -0.22
C ASN A 398 24.43 9.56 -0.67
N ALA A 399 23.35 9.12 -0.05
CA ALA A 399 22.66 7.89 -0.44
C ALA A 399 21.36 8.16 -1.20
N LEU A 400 21.17 7.48 -2.33
CA LEU A 400 19.96 7.59 -3.14
C LEU A 400 18.87 6.65 -2.60
N VAL A 401 17.71 7.19 -2.22
CA VAL A 401 16.59 6.44 -1.64
C VAL A 401 15.31 6.65 -2.44
N PHE A 402 14.62 5.56 -2.81
CA PHE A 402 13.31 5.64 -3.47
C PHE A 402 12.19 5.89 -2.46
N SER A 403 11.43 6.98 -2.64
CA SER A 403 10.67 7.62 -1.55
C SER A 403 9.17 7.30 -1.46
N GLU A 404 8.62 6.37 -2.24
CA GLU A 404 7.16 6.14 -2.24
C GLU A 404 6.60 5.58 -0.91
N ASN A 405 7.42 4.93 -0.05
CA ASN A 405 6.94 4.29 1.19
C ASN A 405 7.63 4.70 2.50
N ALA A 406 8.59 5.64 2.51
CA ALA A 406 9.51 5.82 3.64
C ALA A 406 9.18 6.94 4.66
N GLN A 407 8.01 7.62 4.57
CA GLN A 407 7.72 8.79 5.42
C GLN A 407 7.70 8.50 6.93
N ARG A 408 7.24 7.31 7.36
CA ARG A 408 7.18 6.92 8.79
C ARG A 408 8.52 6.50 9.36
N PHE A 409 9.31 5.77 8.56
CA PHE A 409 10.68 5.42 8.94
C PHE A 409 11.50 6.69 9.06
N LYS A 410 11.38 7.61 8.09
CA LYS A 410 12.00 8.94 8.14
C LYS A 410 11.61 9.70 9.42
N GLN A 411 10.33 9.68 9.82
CA GLN A 411 9.88 10.34 11.05
C GLN A 411 10.51 9.75 12.33
N ILE A 412 10.58 8.42 12.48
CA ILE A 412 11.28 7.81 13.62
C ILE A 412 12.78 8.09 13.56
N MET A 413 13.37 8.07 12.36
CA MET A 413 14.79 8.39 12.17
C MET A 413 15.10 9.83 12.58
N GLU A 414 14.29 10.79 12.17
CA GLU A 414 14.41 12.19 12.60
C GLU A 414 14.26 12.33 14.13
N GLU A 415 13.36 11.58 14.77
CA GLU A 415 13.16 11.57 16.23
C GLU A 415 14.34 10.94 17.01
N VAL A 416 14.92 9.85 16.48
CA VAL A 416 15.89 9.01 17.21
C VAL A 416 17.34 9.37 16.88
N ALA A 417 17.60 9.79 15.64
CA ALA A 417 18.90 10.15 15.13
C ALA A 417 18.77 11.31 14.11
N PRO A 418 18.65 12.57 14.57
CA PRO A 418 18.42 13.72 13.69
C PRO A 418 19.46 13.89 12.56
N ARG A 419 20.69 13.40 12.78
CA ARG A 419 21.77 13.41 11.78
C ARG A 419 21.64 12.30 10.73
N ALA A 420 20.86 11.24 11.00
CA ALA A 420 20.66 10.13 10.06
C ALA A 420 19.95 10.55 8.77
N GLY A 421 19.20 11.65 8.75
CA GLY A 421 18.55 12.17 7.54
C GLY A 421 19.45 13.00 6.62
N VAL A 422 20.65 13.34 7.07
CA VAL A 422 21.58 14.21 6.32
C VAL A 422 22.15 13.42 5.14
N ASN A 423 22.22 14.05 3.96
CA ASN A 423 22.71 13.47 2.70
C ASN A 423 21.87 12.30 2.13
N LEU A 424 20.58 12.18 2.48
CA LEU A 424 19.66 11.27 1.80
C LEU A 424 18.96 11.98 0.63
N ILE A 425 19.23 11.52 -0.60
CA ILE A 425 18.63 12.06 -1.82
C ILE A 425 17.42 11.20 -2.17
N SER A 426 16.23 11.72 -1.88
CA SER A 426 14.96 11.08 -2.22
C SER A 426 14.66 11.26 -3.70
N VAL A 427 14.52 10.17 -4.45
CA VAL A 427 14.14 10.21 -5.86
C VAL A 427 12.89 9.39 -6.14
N THR A 428 12.01 9.95 -6.97
CA THR A 428 10.84 9.24 -7.50
C THR A 428 11.20 8.54 -8.80
N ASP A 429 11.97 9.23 -9.66
CA ASP A 429 12.51 8.70 -10.91
C ASP A 429 13.98 9.12 -11.08
N ILE A 430 14.78 8.27 -11.73
CA ILE A 430 16.17 8.60 -12.09
C ILE A 430 16.15 9.22 -13.50
N GLY A 431 16.18 10.54 -13.56
CA GLY A 431 16.22 11.33 -14.80
C GLY A 431 17.51 12.17 -14.94
N PRO A 432 17.58 13.04 -15.97
CA PRO A 432 18.69 13.97 -16.19
C PRO A 432 18.97 14.87 -14.98
N ASP A 433 17.92 15.37 -14.31
CA ASP A 433 18.05 16.24 -13.15
C ASP A 433 18.77 15.54 -11.98
N THR A 434 18.42 14.28 -11.72
CA THR A 434 19.10 13.44 -10.72
C THR A 434 20.57 13.25 -11.10
N ALA A 435 20.86 12.94 -12.36
CA ALA A 435 22.23 12.78 -12.82
C ALA A 435 23.07 14.06 -12.67
N MET A 436 22.49 15.23 -12.96
CA MET A 436 23.14 16.54 -12.77
C MET A 436 23.43 16.82 -11.29
N LEU A 437 22.44 16.60 -10.41
CA LEU A 437 22.63 16.76 -8.97
C LEU A 437 23.73 15.86 -8.42
N LEU A 438 23.74 14.58 -8.82
CA LEU A 438 24.77 13.63 -8.39
C LEU A 438 26.15 14.00 -8.94
N LYS A 439 26.21 14.52 -10.17
CA LYS A 439 27.45 14.99 -10.77
C LYS A 439 28.04 16.18 -10.02
N GLU A 440 27.21 17.17 -9.67
CA GLU A 440 27.63 18.32 -8.86
C GLU A 440 28.21 17.89 -7.50
N LYS A 441 27.60 16.90 -6.87
CA LYS A 441 28.05 16.32 -5.60
C LYS A 441 29.42 15.65 -5.73
N LEU A 442 29.59 14.81 -6.76
CA LEU A 442 30.86 14.14 -7.04
C LEU A 442 31.98 15.14 -7.38
N ASP A 443 31.67 16.21 -8.11
CA ASP A 443 32.64 17.25 -8.48
C ASP A 443 33.10 18.08 -7.26
N ARG A 444 32.30 18.12 -6.18
CA ARG A 444 32.69 18.68 -4.88
C ARG A 444 33.52 17.73 -4.01
N GLY A 445 33.88 16.54 -4.52
CA GLY A 445 34.60 15.52 -3.77
C GLY A 445 33.72 14.67 -2.84
N GLU A 446 32.39 14.87 -2.85
CA GLU A 446 31.47 14.05 -2.06
C GLU A 446 31.31 12.66 -2.69
N TRP A 447 31.02 11.65 -1.88
CA TRP A 447 30.73 10.30 -2.36
C TRP A 447 29.22 10.11 -2.53
N VAL A 448 28.82 9.27 -3.48
CA VAL A 448 27.41 8.98 -3.77
C VAL A 448 27.18 7.48 -3.76
N ALA A 449 26.27 6.97 -2.93
CA ALA A 449 25.89 5.57 -2.85
C ALA A 449 24.58 5.28 -3.60
N ILE A 450 24.61 4.28 -4.48
CA ILE A 450 23.46 3.79 -5.25
C ILE A 450 23.40 2.28 -5.12
N VAL A 451 22.20 1.76 -4.92
CA VAL A 451 21.98 0.34 -4.73
C VAL A 451 21.80 -0.37 -6.07
N GLY A 452 22.61 -1.41 -6.32
CA GLY A 452 22.75 -2.10 -7.60
C GLY A 452 21.93 -3.37 -7.78
N ASP A 453 21.26 -3.88 -6.74
CA ASP A 453 20.64 -5.21 -6.74
C ASP A 453 19.10 -5.21 -6.91
N ARG A 454 18.38 -4.12 -6.62
CA ARG A 454 16.90 -4.10 -6.70
C ARG A 454 16.35 -3.45 -7.96
N ILE A 455 15.38 -4.12 -8.58
CA ILE A 455 14.56 -3.58 -9.66
C ILE A 455 13.54 -2.59 -9.07
N ALA A 456 13.28 -1.49 -9.77
CA ALA A 456 12.24 -0.53 -9.36
C ALA A 456 10.87 -1.22 -9.24
N VAL A 457 9.97 -0.68 -8.40
CA VAL A 457 8.64 -1.28 -8.20
C VAL A 457 7.68 -0.95 -9.36
N ASN A 458 7.92 0.16 -10.07
CA ASN A 458 7.14 0.57 -11.22
C ASN A 458 7.96 0.40 -12.51
N PRO A 459 7.38 -0.19 -13.57
CA PRO A 459 8.01 -0.15 -14.89
C PRO A 459 8.14 1.32 -15.33
N GLN A 460 9.31 1.69 -15.86
CA GLN A 460 9.51 3.05 -16.39
C GLN A 460 8.55 3.33 -17.55
N ARG A 461 8.34 4.62 -17.88
CA ARG A 461 7.52 5.08 -19.02
C ARG A 461 7.80 4.22 -20.27
N GLY A 462 6.85 3.37 -20.63
CA GLY A 462 6.99 2.40 -21.73
C GLY A 462 6.69 0.93 -21.38
N GLY A 463 6.47 0.59 -20.10
CA GLY A 463 5.93 -0.71 -19.69
C GLY A 463 6.92 -1.89 -19.74
N GLN A 464 8.19 -1.67 -20.07
CA GLN A 464 9.23 -2.71 -20.12
C GLN A 464 10.19 -2.61 -18.93
N TRP A 465 10.54 -3.76 -18.36
CA TRP A 465 11.54 -3.89 -17.31
C TRP A 465 12.95 -3.74 -17.89
N ARG A 466 13.69 -2.71 -17.45
CA ARG A 466 15.11 -2.52 -17.82
C ARG A 466 16.02 -3.35 -16.92
N VAL A 467 16.12 -4.64 -17.22
CA VAL A 467 16.93 -5.60 -16.47
C VAL A 467 17.99 -6.25 -17.35
N ILE A 468 19.04 -6.76 -16.71
CA ILE A 468 19.99 -7.69 -17.29
C ILE A 468 19.94 -8.98 -16.50
N TRP A 469 19.91 -10.10 -17.20
CA TRP A 469 19.97 -11.41 -16.58
C TRP A 469 21.43 -11.81 -16.43
N SER A 470 21.84 -12.09 -15.20
CA SER A 470 23.20 -12.46 -14.86
C SER A 470 23.21 -13.66 -13.91
N ALA A 471 24.25 -14.48 -13.96
CA ALA A 471 24.35 -15.67 -13.12
C ALA A 471 24.54 -15.27 -11.64
N PHE A 472 23.61 -15.69 -10.79
CA PHE A 472 23.66 -15.45 -9.35
C PHE A 472 23.12 -16.65 -8.57
N MET A 473 23.94 -17.19 -7.67
CA MET A 473 23.76 -18.47 -6.96
C MET A 473 23.42 -19.62 -7.92
N GLY A 474 24.15 -19.70 -9.04
CA GLY A 474 24.00 -20.76 -10.05
C GLY A 474 22.76 -20.66 -10.93
N GLN A 475 21.97 -19.58 -10.85
CA GLN A 475 20.79 -19.37 -11.70
C GLN A 475 20.75 -17.94 -12.27
N PRO A 476 20.18 -17.73 -13.47
CA PRO A 476 19.99 -16.38 -14.01
C PRO A 476 19.05 -15.56 -13.12
N ALA A 477 19.51 -14.42 -12.62
CA ALA A 477 18.74 -13.46 -11.85
C ALA A 477 18.65 -12.10 -12.57
N PRO A 478 17.52 -11.39 -12.47
CA PRO A 478 17.36 -10.08 -13.10
C PRO A 478 17.94 -8.97 -12.21
N PHE A 479 18.94 -8.24 -12.73
CA PHE A 479 19.55 -7.07 -12.11
C PHE A 479 19.13 -5.77 -12.83
N PRO A 480 19.02 -4.63 -12.12
CA PRO A 480 18.62 -3.36 -12.72
C PRO A 480 19.73 -2.76 -13.60
N GLN A 481 19.37 -2.25 -14.78
CA GLN A 481 20.32 -1.53 -15.65
C GLN A 481 20.64 -0.11 -15.15
N GLY A 482 19.70 0.52 -14.44
CA GLY A 482 19.73 1.95 -14.07
C GLY A 482 21.01 2.40 -13.34
N PRO A 483 21.43 1.74 -12.25
CA PRO A 483 22.63 2.11 -11.50
C PRO A 483 23.90 2.12 -12.35
N PHE A 484 24.08 1.13 -13.23
CA PHE A 484 25.26 1.00 -14.09
C PHE A 484 25.25 2.01 -15.24
N ILE A 485 24.09 2.29 -15.83
CA ILE A 485 23.95 3.35 -16.84
C ILE A 485 24.29 4.72 -16.23
N LEU A 486 23.80 4.98 -15.01
CA LEU A 486 24.08 6.22 -14.29
C LEU A 486 25.58 6.32 -13.94
N ALA A 487 26.19 5.23 -13.45
CA ALA A 487 27.63 5.18 -13.19
C ALA A 487 28.47 5.54 -14.42
N ALA A 488 28.12 4.98 -15.58
CA ALA A 488 28.80 5.30 -16.84
C ALA A 488 28.59 6.75 -17.29
N ALA A 489 27.41 7.34 -17.01
CA ALA A 489 27.10 8.72 -17.34
C ALA A 489 27.88 9.73 -16.48
N LEU A 490 28.09 9.43 -15.19
CA LEU A 490 28.77 10.31 -14.23
C LEU A 490 30.29 10.42 -14.45
N ARG A 491 30.89 9.43 -15.14
CA ARG A 491 32.33 9.38 -15.49
C ARG A 491 33.27 9.61 -14.29
N CYS A 492 32.92 9.05 -13.14
CA CYS A 492 33.71 9.07 -11.91
C CYS A 492 34.27 7.68 -11.60
N PRO A 493 35.22 7.56 -10.66
CA PRO A 493 35.57 6.28 -10.07
C PRO A 493 34.34 5.65 -9.42
N VAL A 494 34.23 4.34 -9.58
CA VAL A 494 33.15 3.49 -9.08
C VAL A 494 33.77 2.41 -8.22
N ASP A 495 33.29 2.26 -7.00
CA ASP A 495 33.72 1.25 -6.03
C ASP A 495 32.51 0.43 -5.57
N LEU A 496 32.72 -0.85 -5.25
CA LEU A 496 31.74 -1.68 -4.56
C LEU A 496 31.88 -1.50 -3.05
N VAL A 497 30.76 -1.36 -2.34
CA VAL A 497 30.75 -1.25 -0.88
C VAL A 497 29.92 -2.37 -0.25
N PHE A 498 30.51 -3.07 0.72
CA PHE A 498 29.84 -4.09 1.53
C PHE A 498 30.17 -3.90 3.01
N ALA A 499 29.18 -4.06 3.87
CA ALA A 499 29.31 -3.91 5.31
C ALA A 499 28.70 -5.13 6.00
N LEU A 500 29.51 -6.12 6.34
CA LEU A 500 29.05 -7.46 6.74
C LEU A 500 29.41 -7.78 8.19
N HIS A 501 28.51 -8.41 8.94
CA HIS A 501 28.88 -8.93 10.26
C HIS A 501 29.52 -10.30 10.14
N LEU A 502 30.84 -10.33 10.33
CA LEU A 502 31.63 -11.55 10.32
C LEU A 502 32.22 -11.78 11.71
N LYS A 503 32.02 -12.98 12.27
CA LYS A 503 32.55 -13.38 13.59
C LYS A 503 32.24 -12.37 14.71
N GLY A 504 31.07 -11.75 14.66
CA GLY A 504 30.59 -10.79 15.67
C GLY A 504 31.12 -9.35 15.53
N LYS A 505 31.88 -9.04 14.47
CA LYS A 505 32.33 -7.67 14.16
C LYS A 505 31.77 -7.22 12.82
N LEU A 506 31.59 -5.91 12.65
CA LEU A 506 31.22 -5.33 11.37
C LEU A 506 32.48 -5.14 10.51
N HIS A 507 32.53 -5.79 9.35
CA HIS A 507 33.62 -5.68 8.39
C HIS A 507 33.20 -4.77 7.23
N LEU A 508 33.98 -3.72 6.97
CA LEU A 508 33.77 -2.81 5.85
C LEU A 508 34.71 -3.14 4.69
N PHE A 509 34.13 -3.45 3.56
CA PHE A 509 34.81 -3.72 2.30
C PHE A 509 34.51 -2.61 1.31
N LEU A 510 35.58 -2.10 0.69
CA LEU A 510 35.52 -1.15 -0.41
C LEU A 510 36.46 -1.68 -1.49
N GLU A 511 35.91 -2.01 -2.65
CA GLU A 511 36.63 -2.67 -3.74
C GLU A 511 36.52 -1.83 -5.02
N PRO A 512 37.64 -1.52 -5.71
CA PRO A 512 37.59 -0.84 -6.99
C PRO A 512 36.77 -1.60 -8.03
N PHE A 513 35.81 -0.93 -8.67
CA PHE A 513 34.96 -1.52 -9.70
C PHE A 513 35.30 -1.02 -11.10
N ALA A 514 35.39 0.30 -11.30
CA ALA A 514 35.78 0.92 -12.56
C ALA A 514 36.18 2.40 -12.40
N ASP A 515 37.17 2.90 -13.15
CA ASP A 515 37.48 4.34 -13.22
C ASP A 515 37.76 4.81 -14.67
N PRO A 516 36.79 5.46 -15.33
CA PRO A 516 35.35 5.37 -15.10
C PRO A 516 34.76 4.09 -15.71
N LEU A 517 33.51 3.77 -15.37
CA LEU A 517 32.76 2.74 -16.09
C LEU A 517 32.49 3.20 -17.54
N LYS A 518 33.03 2.48 -18.53
CA LYS A 518 32.90 2.83 -19.96
C LYS A 518 31.85 1.95 -20.62
N LEU A 519 30.85 2.58 -21.26
CA LEU A 519 29.85 1.92 -22.09
C LEU A 519 29.94 2.48 -23.54
N PRO A 520 30.76 1.89 -24.42
CA PRO A 520 30.94 2.38 -25.80
C PRO A 520 29.62 2.34 -26.58
N ARG A 521 29.33 3.37 -27.39
CA ARG A 521 28.04 3.52 -28.10
C ARG A 521 27.66 2.31 -28.96
N GLY A 522 28.63 1.64 -29.58
CA GLY A 522 28.42 0.45 -30.43
C GLY A 522 28.41 -0.89 -29.69
N GLN A 523 28.81 -0.93 -28.41
CA GLN A 523 28.89 -2.14 -27.59
C GLN A 523 28.22 -1.94 -26.23
N ARG A 524 27.22 -1.06 -26.18
CA ARG A 524 26.61 -0.61 -24.92
C ARG A 524 25.93 -1.76 -24.18
N GLU A 525 25.24 -2.63 -24.89
CA GLU A 525 24.57 -3.79 -24.29
C GLU A 525 25.58 -4.77 -23.70
N GLN A 526 26.61 -5.13 -24.46
CA GLN A 526 27.66 -6.02 -23.99
C GLN A 526 28.43 -5.43 -22.79
N GLY A 527 28.85 -4.16 -22.86
CA GLY A 527 29.55 -3.53 -21.74
C GLY A 527 28.67 -3.41 -20.48
N LEU A 528 27.36 -3.32 -20.64
CA LEU A 528 26.42 -3.32 -19.53
C LEU A 528 26.24 -4.75 -18.95
N GLN A 529 26.18 -5.76 -19.82
CA GLN A 529 26.18 -7.17 -19.42
C GLN A 529 27.44 -7.51 -18.61
N ASP A 530 28.63 -7.17 -19.12
CA ASP A 530 29.92 -7.44 -18.46
C ASP A 530 30.00 -6.77 -17.09
N ALA A 531 29.52 -5.53 -16.97
CA ALA A 531 29.49 -4.80 -15.70
C ALA A 531 28.53 -5.47 -14.68
N VAL A 532 27.35 -5.87 -15.13
CA VAL A 532 26.38 -6.55 -14.26
C VAL A 532 26.86 -7.94 -13.86
N ASP A 533 27.50 -8.68 -14.76
CA ASP A 533 28.11 -9.99 -14.49
C ASP A 533 29.23 -9.89 -13.47
N HIS A 534 30.09 -8.88 -13.60
CA HIS A 534 31.11 -8.61 -12.60
C HIS A 534 30.49 -8.27 -11.24
N TYR A 535 29.49 -7.37 -11.20
CA TYR A 535 28.80 -7.02 -9.96
C TYR A 535 28.12 -8.22 -9.30
N ALA A 536 27.40 -9.04 -10.07
CA ALA A 536 26.72 -10.23 -9.57
C ALA A 536 27.71 -11.26 -9.00
N ALA A 537 28.86 -11.45 -9.66
CA ALA A 537 29.91 -12.35 -9.17
C ALA A 537 30.52 -11.86 -7.85
N ARG A 538 30.76 -10.56 -7.70
CA ARG A 538 31.26 -9.97 -6.44
C ARG A 538 30.19 -10.03 -5.34
N LEU A 539 28.94 -9.73 -5.67
CA LEU A 539 27.82 -9.86 -4.75
C LEU A 539 27.67 -11.31 -4.26
N GLU A 540 27.79 -12.30 -5.15
CA GLU A 540 27.75 -13.72 -4.79
C GLU A 540 28.88 -14.08 -3.83
N HIS A 541 30.10 -13.64 -4.10
CA HIS A 541 31.25 -13.86 -3.22
C HIS A 541 31.00 -13.37 -1.79
N TYR A 542 30.46 -12.16 -1.61
CA TYR A 542 30.16 -11.62 -0.29
C TYR A 542 28.92 -12.25 0.34
N ALA A 543 27.90 -12.58 -0.45
CA ALA A 543 26.68 -13.22 0.04
C ALA A 543 26.94 -14.64 0.57
N LEU A 544 27.92 -15.36 0.02
CA LEU A 544 28.35 -16.65 0.56
C LEU A 544 29.07 -16.53 1.92
N GLN A 545 29.71 -15.39 2.20
CA GLN A 545 30.39 -15.15 3.49
C GLN A 545 29.41 -14.76 4.60
N ALA A 546 28.34 -14.03 4.26
CA ALA A 546 27.32 -13.56 5.19
C ALA A 546 25.89 -13.86 4.67
N PRO A 547 25.52 -15.14 4.50
CA PRO A 547 24.28 -15.51 3.82
C PRO A 547 23.01 -15.13 4.59
N LEU A 548 23.09 -14.95 5.91
CA LEU A 548 21.97 -14.46 6.72
C LEU A 548 21.82 -12.93 6.69
N GLU A 549 22.67 -12.21 5.95
CA GLU A 549 22.61 -10.75 5.83
C GLU A 549 22.05 -10.28 4.48
N TRP A 550 21.53 -11.20 3.66
CA TRP A 550 20.90 -10.89 2.38
C TRP A 550 19.41 -10.58 2.55
N PHE A 551 19.08 -9.31 2.79
CA PHE A 551 17.74 -8.90 3.22
C PHE A 551 16.72 -8.73 2.09
N ASN A 552 16.74 -9.63 1.09
CA ASN A 552 15.72 -9.72 0.05
C ASN A 552 14.71 -10.83 0.40
N PHE A 553 13.61 -10.46 1.06
CA PHE A 553 12.51 -11.35 1.46
C PHE A 553 11.42 -11.52 0.39
N TYR A 554 11.79 -11.47 -0.88
CA TYR A 554 10.93 -11.72 -2.03
C TYR A 554 11.68 -12.60 -3.04
N ASP A 555 10.98 -13.07 -4.08
CA ASP A 555 11.59 -13.93 -5.11
C ASP A 555 12.50 -13.10 -6.03
N PHE A 556 13.78 -12.99 -5.67
CA PHE A 556 14.78 -12.21 -6.40
C PHE A 556 15.02 -12.68 -7.84
N TRP A 557 14.73 -13.95 -8.14
CA TRP A 557 14.94 -14.55 -9.47
C TRP A 557 13.77 -14.34 -10.43
N ARG A 558 12.75 -13.57 -10.04
CA ARG A 558 11.57 -13.30 -10.86
C ARG A 558 11.30 -11.81 -11.00
N LEU A 559 10.77 -11.44 -12.16
CA LEU A 559 10.19 -10.12 -12.37
C LEU A 559 8.87 -9.99 -11.59
N PRO A 560 8.54 -8.80 -11.06
CA PRO A 560 7.35 -8.58 -10.24
C PRO A 560 6.03 -9.03 -10.87
N ASP A 561 5.88 -8.93 -12.19
CA ASP A 561 4.63 -9.23 -12.91
C ASP A 561 4.38 -10.72 -13.18
N ALA A 562 5.40 -11.58 -13.07
CA ALA A 562 5.27 -13.02 -13.36
C ALA A 562 4.49 -13.80 -12.27
N ALA A 563 4.11 -13.15 -11.18
CA ALA A 563 3.34 -13.76 -10.09
C ALA A 563 1.83 -13.83 -10.37
N ASP A 564 1.31 -13.05 -11.32
CA ASP A 564 -0.14 -12.93 -11.55
C ASP A 564 -0.70 -13.97 -12.55
N ASP A 565 0.14 -14.52 -13.43
CA ASP A 565 -0.30 -15.50 -14.45
C ASP A 565 -0.62 -16.89 -13.87
N ARG A 566 0.02 -17.29 -12.77
CA ARG A 566 -0.26 -18.60 -12.12
C ARG A 566 -1.61 -18.67 -11.39
N LYS A 567 -2.31 -17.54 -11.20
CA LYS A 567 -3.67 -17.52 -10.62
C LYS A 567 -4.77 -17.62 -11.67
N LYS A 568 -4.44 -17.63 -12.98
CA LYS A 568 -5.41 -17.82 -14.06
C LYS A 568 -5.53 -19.27 -14.54
N GLU A 569 -4.62 -20.16 -14.14
CA GLU A 569 -4.58 -21.56 -14.60
C GLU A 569 -4.74 -22.61 -13.51
N SER A 570 -5.20 -22.25 -12.30
CA SER A 570 -5.51 -23.21 -11.23
C SER A 570 -6.97 -23.19 -10.81
#